data_AF-W1NI53-F1
#
_entry.id   AF-W1NI53-F1
#
_cell.length_a   1.000
_cell.length_b   1.000
_cell.length_c   1.000
_cell.angle_alpha   90.00
_cell.angle_beta   90.00
_cell.angle_gamma   90.00
#
_symmetry.space_group_name_H-M   'P 1'
#
loop_
_entity.id
_entity.type
_entity.pdbx_description
1 polymer ?
#
loop_
_entity_poly.entity_id
_entity_poly.type
_entity_poly.pdbx_seq_one_letter_code
_entity_poly.pdbx_strand_id
1 'polypeptide(L)'
;MAKENLQVLAALDVAKTQWYHFTAIVIAGMGFFTDAYDLFCVSLVTKLLGRIYYYEDNTRPGSLPPKVSAAVNGVAFCGTLAGQLFFGWLGDKLGRKRVYGITLMVMVVCSIASGLSFGSSPKGVIATLCFFRFWLGFGIGGDYPLSATIMSEYANKRTRGAFIAAVFAMQGFGILAGGMVAIIVSAAFHAKFDSPPFEKVGKASTVPEADYVWRIIVMFGALPAALTYYWRMKMPETARYTALVAKDAKRAAAEMSK
;
A
#
# COMPACT_ATOMS: atom_id res chain seq x y z
N MET A 1 -2.29 39.83 -6.06
CA MET A 1 -2.75 38.63 -5.32
C MET A 1 -3.83 37.81 -6.04
N ALA A 2 -5.12 38.18 -6.06
CA ALA A 2 -6.16 37.31 -6.68
C ALA A 2 -5.95 37.07 -8.20
N LYS A 3 -5.53 38.12 -8.92
CA LYS A 3 -5.24 38.07 -10.37
C LYS A 3 -3.98 37.23 -10.70
N GLU A 4 -2.95 37.29 -9.86
CA GLU A 4 -1.74 36.48 -10.00
C GLU A 4 -2.01 35.00 -9.73
N ASN A 5 -2.81 34.69 -8.70
CA ASN A 5 -3.22 33.30 -8.43
C ASN A 5 -4.03 32.71 -9.59
N LEU A 6 -4.92 33.51 -10.21
CA LEU A 6 -5.66 33.12 -11.41
C LEU A 6 -4.75 32.90 -12.63
N GLN A 7 -3.71 33.71 -12.80
CA GLN A 7 -2.74 33.54 -13.88
C GLN A 7 -1.87 32.30 -13.70
N VAL A 8 -1.45 31.98 -12.47
CA VAL A 8 -0.71 30.74 -12.16
C VAL A 8 -1.58 29.51 -12.43
N LEU A 9 -2.85 29.54 -12.04
CA LEU A 9 -3.80 28.46 -12.32
C LEU A 9 -4.08 28.29 -13.82
N ALA A 10 -4.20 29.39 -14.57
CA ALA A 10 -4.38 29.37 -16.02
C ALA A 10 -3.12 28.86 -16.75
N ALA A 11 -1.92 29.22 -16.27
CA ALA A 11 -0.65 28.72 -16.79
C ALA A 11 -0.48 27.20 -16.54
N LEU A 12 -0.89 26.72 -15.36
CA LEU A 12 -0.95 25.30 -15.04
C LEU A 12 -1.92 24.55 -15.97
N ASP A 13 -3.11 25.10 -16.24
CA ASP A 13 -4.10 24.43 -17.09
C ASP A 13 -3.66 24.32 -18.56
N VAL A 14 -2.75 25.19 -19.03
CA VAL A 14 -2.27 25.28 -20.42
C VAL A 14 -0.86 24.72 -20.62
N ALA A 15 -0.11 24.40 -19.56
CA ALA A 15 1.23 23.83 -19.63
C ALA A 15 1.27 22.57 -20.52
N LYS A 16 2.37 22.27 -21.21
CA LYS A 16 2.48 21.02 -21.99
C LYS A 16 2.87 19.87 -21.07
N THR A 17 2.39 18.66 -21.35
CA THR A 17 2.79 17.45 -20.62
C THR A 17 4.27 17.16 -20.86
N GLN A 18 5.12 17.53 -19.90
CA GLN A 18 6.54 17.23 -19.85
C GLN A 18 6.81 15.88 -19.15
N TRP A 19 8.03 15.35 -19.34
CA TRP A 19 8.54 14.13 -18.70
C TRP A 19 8.37 14.12 -17.17
N TYR A 20 8.45 15.29 -16.55
CA TYR A 20 8.19 15.47 -15.12
C TYR A 20 6.79 15.00 -14.69
N HIS A 21 5.75 15.21 -15.50
CA HIS A 21 4.40 14.70 -15.20
C HIS A 21 4.34 13.18 -15.26
N PHE A 22 5.08 12.55 -16.18
CA PHE A 22 5.18 11.09 -16.25
C PHE A 22 5.87 10.53 -15.01
N THR A 23 6.96 11.13 -14.56
CA THR A 23 7.63 10.77 -13.30
C THR A 23 6.71 10.95 -12.09
N ALA A 24 5.89 12.01 -12.06
CA ALA A 24 4.90 12.24 -11.01
C ALA A 24 3.78 11.18 -11.01
N ILE A 25 3.35 10.72 -12.18
CA ILE A 25 2.36 9.65 -12.33
C ILE A 25 2.91 8.32 -11.84
N VAL A 26 4.14 7.97 -12.25
CA VAL A 26 4.79 6.73 -11.78
C VAL A 26 4.93 6.78 -10.27
N ILE A 27 5.42 7.88 -9.70
CA ILE A 27 5.61 7.99 -8.25
C ILE A 27 4.28 8.00 -7.48
N ALA A 28 3.24 8.67 -7.98
CA ALA A 28 1.91 8.62 -7.36
C ALA A 28 1.24 7.24 -7.51
N GLY A 29 1.46 6.59 -8.65
CA GLY A 29 1.00 5.24 -8.95
C GLY A 29 1.68 4.17 -8.12
N MET A 30 2.92 4.38 -7.71
CA MET A 30 3.65 3.48 -6.79
C MET A 30 3.01 3.40 -5.40
N GLY A 31 2.33 4.46 -4.93
CA GLY A 31 1.52 4.42 -3.71
C GLY A 31 0.36 3.43 -3.85
N PHE A 32 -0.48 3.62 -4.88
CA PHE A 32 -1.59 2.71 -5.20
C PHE A 32 -1.14 1.26 -5.49
N PHE A 33 0.02 1.09 -6.11
CA PHE A 33 0.63 -0.22 -6.30
C PHE A 33 0.91 -0.90 -4.95
N THR A 34 1.51 -0.16 -4.01
CA THR A 34 1.84 -0.64 -2.67
C THR A 34 0.56 -0.97 -1.87
N ASP A 35 -0.42 -0.07 -1.90
CA ASP A 35 -1.72 -0.27 -1.24
C ASP A 35 -2.40 -1.55 -1.72
N ALA A 36 -2.39 -1.75 -3.04
CA ALA A 36 -2.97 -2.95 -3.66
C ALA A 36 -2.18 -4.21 -3.31
N TYR A 37 -0.86 -4.14 -3.27
CA TYR A 37 -0.05 -5.26 -2.83
C TYR A 37 -0.46 -5.71 -1.42
N ASP A 38 -0.48 -4.79 -0.45
CA ASP A 38 -0.70 -5.11 0.97
C ASP A 38 -2.15 -5.51 1.32
N LEU A 39 -3.14 -4.95 0.61
CA LEU A 39 -4.55 -5.30 0.81
C LEU A 39 -4.88 -6.68 0.23
N PHE A 40 -4.30 -7.03 -0.92
CA PHE A 40 -4.67 -8.24 -1.64
C PHE A 40 -3.76 -9.44 -1.33
N CYS A 41 -2.47 -9.25 -1.00
CA CYS A 41 -1.56 -10.34 -0.66
C CYS A 41 -2.07 -11.18 0.53
N VAL A 42 -2.88 -10.60 1.40
CA VAL A 42 -3.40 -11.31 2.58
C VAL A 42 -4.48 -12.33 2.29
N SER A 43 -5.22 -12.18 1.19
CA SER A 43 -6.11 -13.25 0.73
C SER A 43 -5.33 -14.53 0.37
N LEU A 44 -4.07 -14.40 -0.05
CA LEU A 44 -3.17 -15.52 -0.33
C LEU A 44 -2.54 -16.05 0.97
N VAL A 45 -2.06 -15.14 1.83
CA VAL A 45 -1.49 -15.50 3.14
C VAL A 45 -2.50 -16.20 4.03
N THR A 46 -3.76 -15.81 4.03
CA THR A 46 -4.80 -16.50 4.82
C THR A 46 -4.94 -17.96 4.42
N LYS A 47 -4.85 -18.32 3.13
CA LYS A 47 -4.84 -19.74 2.73
C LYS A 47 -3.66 -20.50 3.34
N LEU A 48 -2.47 -19.88 3.35
CA LEU A 48 -1.27 -20.45 3.98
C LEU A 48 -1.45 -20.59 5.51
N LEU A 49 -1.95 -19.55 6.18
CA LEU A 49 -2.22 -19.56 7.62
C LEU A 49 -3.23 -20.64 8.01
N GLY A 50 -4.27 -20.86 7.21
CA GLY A 50 -5.24 -21.94 7.42
C GLY A 50 -4.57 -23.31 7.35
N ARG A 51 -3.60 -23.48 6.44
CA ARG A 51 -2.86 -24.73 6.29
C ARG A 51 -1.84 -24.99 7.40
N ILE A 52 -1.24 -23.94 7.96
CA ILE A 52 -0.16 -24.01 8.98
C ILE A 52 -0.74 -24.08 10.40
N TYR A 53 -1.73 -23.24 10.71
CA TYR A 53 -2.17 -22.99 12.08
C TYR A 53 -3.53 -23.61 12.45
N TYR A 54 -4.39 -23.89 11.47
CA TYR A 54 -5.77 -24.36 11.68
C TYR A 54 -6.03 -25.64 10.89
N TYR A 55 -5.21 -26.65 11.15
CA TYR A 55 -5.36 -27.99 10.57
C TYR A 55 -6.43 -28.78 11.34
N GLU A 56 -7.54 -29.11 10.69
CA GLU A 56 -8.48 -30.15 11.14
C GLU A 56 -8.32 -31.39 10.25
N ASP A 57 -8.15 -32.56 10.87
CA ASP A 57 -7.82 -33.85 10.23
C ASP A 57 -8.83 -34.33 9.16
N ASN A 58 -9.96 -33.63 8.92
CA ASN A 58 -11.05 -34.14 8.07
C ASN A 58 -11.80 -33.11 7.19
N THR A 59 -11.33 -31.87 7.10
CA THR A 59 -12.01 -30.83 6.28
C THR A 59 -11.00 -30.00 5.50
N ARG A 60 -11.13 -30.05 4.16
CA ARG A 60 -10.45 -29.26 3.11
C ARG A 60 -9.21 -28.46 3.55
N PRO A 61 -8.00 -28.78 3.07
CA PRO A 61 -6.78 -28.04 3.44
C PRO A 61 -6.88 -26.56 3.06
N GLY A 62 -6.41 -25.67 3.95
CA GLY A 62 -6.24 -24.24 3.66
C GLY A 62 -7.43 -23.33 4.01
N SER A 63 -8.35 -23.76 4.89
CA SER A 63 -9.45 -22.92 5.36
C SER A 63 -9.26 -22.52 6.82
N LEU A 64 -9.17 -21.21 7.11
CA LEU A 64 -9.36 -20.73 8.48
C LEU A 64 -10.83 -20.82 8.89
N PRO A 65 -11.14 -20.88 10.20
CA PRO A 65 -12.49 -20.67 10.68
C PRO A 65 -13.07 -19.36 10.11
N PRO A 66 -14.33 -19.34 9.63
CA PRO A 66 -14.89 -18.19 8.91
C PRO A 66 -14.73 -16.86 9.65
N LYS A 67 -14.90 -16.86 10.98
CA LYS A 67 -14.73 -15.68 11.84
C LYS A 67 -13.29 -15.13 11.80
N VAL A 68 -12.30 -16.00 11.79
CA VAL A 68 -10.88 -15.62 11.80
C VAL A 68 -10.44 -15.15 10.42
N SER A 69 -10.86 -15.84 9.36
CA SER A 69 -10.63 -15.41 7.97
C SER A 69 -11.22 -14.01 7.71
N ALA A 70 -12.46 -13.79 8.15
CA ALA A 70 -13.13 -12.50 8.04
C ALA A 70 -12.39 -11.41 8.83
N ALA A 71 -11.88 -11.73 10.03
CA ALA A 71 -11.11 -10.77 10.82
C ALA A 71 -9.79 -10.38 10.12
N VAL A 72 -8.99 -11.34 9.66
CA VAL A 72 -7.68 -11.06 9.04
C VAL A 72 -7.80 -10.30 7.71
N ASN A 73 -8.80 -10.66 6.90
CA ASN A 73 -9.06 -9.98 5.63
C ASN A 73 -9.79 -8.63 5.83
N GLY A 74 -10.69 -8.54 6.80
CA GLY A 74 -11.56 -7.38 7.03
C GLY A 74 -10.91 -6.26 7.84
N VAL A 75 -10.04 -6.58 8.80
CA VAL A 75 -9.49 -5.59 9.75
C VAL A 75 -8.68 -4.49 9.06
N ALA A 76 -7.99 -4.82 7.96
CA ALA A 76 -7.27 -3.84 7.16
C ALA A 76 -8.23 -2.81 6.55
N PHE A 77 -9.39 -3.23 6.03
CA PHE A 77 -10.41 -2.31 5.51
C PHE A 77 -11.02 -1.43 6.59
N CYS A 78 -11.26 -1.97 7.80
CA CYS A 78 -11.68 -1.16 8.94
C CYS A 78 -10.64 -0.09 9.29
N GLY A 79 -9.35 -0.47 9.27
CA GLY A 79 -8.23 0.46 9.42
C GLY A 79 -8.23 1.53 8.33
N THR A 80 -8.39 1.14 7.07
CA THR A 80 -8.44 2.06 5.92
C THR A 80 -9.56 3.08 6.03
N LEU A 81 -10.75 2.67 6.46
CA LEU A 81 -11.87 3.59 6.69
C LEU A 81 -11.52 4.61 7.78
N ALA A 82 -10.99 4.16 8.92
CA ALA A 82 -10.58 5.04 10.01
C ALA A 82 -9.44 5.99 9.58
N GLY A 83 -8.49 5.48 8.80
CA GLY A 83 -7.36 6.23 8.26
C GLY A 83 -7.80 7.33 7.31
N GLN A 84 -8.73 7.05 6.40
CA GLN A 84 -9.27 8.03 5.45
C GLN A 84 -9.88 9.24 6.17
N LEU A 85 -10.67 9.01 7.22
CA LEU A 85 -11.30 10.07 8.01
C LEU A 85 -10.26 10.88 8.79
N PHE A 86 -9.33 10.19 9.47
CA PHE A 86 -8.32 10.84 10.30
C PHE A 86 -7.30 11.63 9.48
N PHE A 87 -6.70 11.00 8.47
CA PHE A 87 -5.68 11.62 7.64
C PHE A 87 -6.26 12.63 6.63
N GLY A 88 -7.54 12.52 6.28
CA GLY A 88 -8.25 13.58 5.55
C GLY A 88 -8.23 14.89 6.33
N TRP A 89 -8.72 14.87 7.57
CA TRP A 89 -8.67 16.03 8.48
C TRP A 89 -7.23 16.50 8.78
N LEU A 90 -6.32 15.55 9.00
CA LEU A 90 -4.93 15.87 9.31
C LEU A 90 -4.21 16.52 8.12
N GLY A 91 -4.49 16.06 6.90
CA GLY A 91 -3.94 16.59 5.66
C GLY A 91 -4.29 18.06 5.44
N ASP A 92 -5.52 18.44 5.80
CA ASP A 92 -5.98 19.82 5.72
C ASP A 92 -5.33 20.74 6.77
N LYS A 93 -4.98 20.19 7.95
CA LYS A 93 -4.41 20.97 9.07
C LYS A 93 -2.87 21.07 9.07
N LEU A 94 -2.16 19.97 8.78
CA LEU A 94 -0.69 19.88 8.87
C LEU A 94 0.04 19.99 7.53
N GLY A 95 -0.71 19.95 6.43
CA GLY A 95 -0.16 19.98 5.07
C GLY A 95 0.09 18.58 4.50
N ARG A 96 -0.24 18.43 3.22
CA ARG A 96 -0.37 17.12 2.55
C ARG A 96 0.94 16.35 2.45
N LYS A 97 2.07 17.03 2.21
CA LYS A 97 3.38 16.36 2.08
C LYS A 97 3.84 15.71 3.38
N ARG A 98 3.65 16.40 4.52
CA ARG A 98 4.04 15.85 5.84
C ARG A 98 3.18 14.67 6.23
N VAL A 99 1.86 14.79 6.05
CA VAL A 99 0.93 13.69 6.38
C VAL A 99 1.21 12.46 5.51
N TYR A 100 1.51 12.66 4.23
CA TYR A 100 1.88 11.58 3.31
C TYR A 100 3.16 10.85 3.74
N GLY A 101 4.18 11.58 4.22
CA GLY A 101 5.39 10.95 4.75
C GLY A 101 5.10 10.07 5.98
N ILE A 102 4.20 10.53 6.85
CA ILE A 102 3.78 9.79 8.05
C ILE A 102 3.02 8.52 7.65
N THR A 103 2.07 8.60 6.72
CA THR A 103 1.27 7.44 6.29
C THR A 103 2.14 6.34 5.70
N LEU A 104 3.10 6.70 4.83
CA LEU A 104 4.02 5.73 4.25
C LEU A 104 4.98 5.10 5.28
N MET A 105 5.47 5.87 6.26
CA MET A 105 6.26 5.29 7.34
C MET A 105 5.45 4.31 8.18
N VAL A 106 4.19 4.63 8.48
CA VAL A 106 3.28 3.72 9.17
C VAL A 106 3.10 2.43 8.37
N MET A 107 2.92 2.52 7.05
CA MET A 107 2.81 1.34 6.18
C MET A 107 4.07 0.46 6.23
N VAL A 108 5.26 1.05 6.06
CA VAL A 108 6.54 0.32 6.12
C VAL A 108 6.71 -0.40 7.46
N VAL A 109 6.53 0.33 8.57
CA VAL A 109 6.70 -0.23 9.92
C VAL A 109 5.67 -1.33 10.18
N CYS A 110 4.40 -1.12 9.81
CA CYS A 110 3.35 -2.10 10.05
C CYS A 110 3.47 -3.31 9.12
N SER A 111 4.02 -3.16 7.92
CA SER A 111 4.27 -4.28 6.99
C SER A 111 5.38 -5.19 7.53
N ILE A 112 6.50 -4.60 8.00
CA ILE A 112 7.57 -5.35 8.68
C ILE A 112 7.03 -6.00 9.97
N ALA A 113 6.32 -5.23 10.79
CA ALA A 113 5.76 -5.73 12.05
C ALA A 113 4.71 -6.85 11.84
N SER A 114 3.95 -6.81 10.74
CA SER A 114 3.04 -7.89 10.36
C SER A 114 3.78 -9.21 10.11
N GLY A 115 4.98 -9.15 9.51
CA GLY A 115 5.84 -10.32 9.34
C GLY A 115 6.56 -10.77 10.62
N LEU A 116 6.86 -9.84 11.51
CA LEU A 116 7.45 -10.11 12.83
C LEU A 116 6.39 -10.46 13.90
N SER A 117 5.14 -10.69 13.51
CA SER A 117 4.04 -11.00 14.43
C SER A 117 4.42 -12.10 15.43
N PHE A 118 4.33 -11.73 16.71
CA PHE A 118 4.84 -12.47 17.85
C PHE A 118 3.81 -13.47 18.37
N GLY A 119 4.28 -14.63 18.81
CA GLY A 119 3.47 -15.60 19.55
C GLY A 119 3.88 -17.04 19.31
N SER A 120 4.01 -17.81 20.39
CA SER A 120 4.18 -19.27 20.34
C SER A 120 2.85 -20.02 20.16
N SER A 121 1.71 -19.31 20.21
CA SER A 121 0.38 -19.88 19.99
C SER A 121 -0.28 -19.35 18.71
N PRO A 122 -1.05 -20.19 17.98
CA PRO A 122 -1.78 -19.78 16.78
C PRO A 122 -2.67 -18.55 16.96
N LYS A 123 -3.34 -18.47 18.13
CA LYS A 123 -4.21 -17.33 18.48
C LYS A 123 -3.40 -16.04 18.69
N GLY A 124 -2.21 -16.13 19.28
CA GLY A 124 -1.33 -14.98 19.51
C GLY A 124 -0.78 -14.41 18.20
N VAL A 125 -0.32 -15.28 17.29
CA VAL A 125 0.18 -14.86 15.97
C VAL A 125 -0.91 -14.16 15.17
N ILE A 126 -2.12 -14.73 15.12
CA ILE A 126 -3.23 -14.12 14.38
C ILE A 126 -3.68 -12.80 15.02
N ALA A 127 -3.75 -12.72 16.36
CA ALA A 127 -4.15 -11.49 17.04
C ALA A 127 -3.16 -10.34 16.77
N THR A 128 -1.86 -10.61 16.87
CA THR A 128 -0.82 -9.61 16.58
C THR A 128 -0.79 -9.24 15.10
N LEU A 129 -0.98 -10.20 14.20
CA LEU A 129 -1.14 -9.94 12.76
C LEU A 129 -2.34 -9.02 12.49
N CYS A 130 -3.52 -9.31 13.07
CA CYS A 130 -4.69 -8.46 12.92
C CYS A 130 -4.45 -7.03 13.44
N PHE A 131 -3.75 -6.89 14.57
CA PHE A 131 -3.38 -5.58 15.12
C PHE A 131 -2.49 -4.79 14.15
N PHE A 132 -1.41 -5.38 13.64
CA PHE A 132 -0.53 -4.69 12.68
C PHE A 132 -1.23 -4.42 11.35
N ARG A 133 -2.12 -5.32 10.90
CA ARG A 133 -2.93 -5.10 9.70
C ARG A 133 -3.94 -3.97 9.83
N PHE A 134 -4.51 -3.77 11.01
CA PHE A 134 -5.34 -2.61 11.28
C PHE A 134 -4.56 -1.31 11.05
N TRP A 135 -3.37 -1.20 11.66
CA TRP A 135 -2.54 -0.01 11.55
C TRP A 135 -1.91 0.19 10.17
N LEU A 136 -1.58 -0.91 9.48
CA LEU A 136 -1.19 -0.88 8.08
C LEU A 136 -2.34 -0.32 7.22
N GLY A 137 -3.56 -0.84 7.42
CA GLY A 137 -4.76 -0.36 6.75
C GLY A 137 -5.02 1.12 7.04
N PHE A 138 -4.80 1.55 8.29
CA PHE A 138 -4.89 2.96 8.70
C PHE A 138 -3.91 3.84 7.92
N GLY A 139 -2.66 3.41 7.72
CA GLY A 139 -1.69 4.09 6.86
C GLY A 139 -2.15 4.20 5.40
N ILE A 140 -2.59 3.09 4.81
CA ILE A 140 -3.14 3.04 3.44
C ILE A 140 -4.32 4.01 3.29
N GLY A 141 -5.18 4.09 4.31
CA GLY A 141 -6.33 5.00 4.31
C GLY A 141 -5.94 6.47 4.15
N GLY A 142 -4.76 6.87 4.64
CA GLY A 142 -4.26 8.23 4.40
C GLY A 142 -3.61 8.41 3.04
N ASP A 143 -2.92 7.40 2.51
CA ASP A 143 -2.24 7.47 1.21
C ASP A 143 -3.23 7.67 0.05
N TYR A 144 -4.32 6.90 0.05
CA TYR A 144 -5.33 6.88 -1.01
C TYR A 144 -5.91 8.28 -1.37
N PRO A 145 -6.48 9.05 -0.41
CA PRO A 145 -7.02 10.38 -0.71
C PRO A 145 -5.93 11.40 -1.03
N LEU A 146 -4.76 11.31 -0.39
CA LEU A 146 -3.65 12.24 -0.62
C LEU A 146 -3.07 12.06 -2.02
N SER A 147 -2.82 10.81 -2.44
CA SER A 147 -2.32 10.46 -3.77
C SER A 147 -3.29 10.90 -4.87
N ALA A 148 -4.59 10.64 -4.70
CA ALA A 148 -5.62 11.10 -5.62
C ALA A 148 -5.62 12.63 -5.75
N THR A 149 -5.52 13.34 -4.63
CA THR A 149 -5.57 14.80 -4.64
C THR A 149 -4.33 15.42 -5.29
N ILE A 150 -3.13 14.92 -4.96
CA ILE A 150 -1.87 15.39 -5.54
C ILE A 150 -1.86 15.19 -7.07
N MET A 151 -2.26 14.02 -7.55
CA MET A 151 -2.35 13.77 -8.99
C MET A 151 -3.33 14.73 -9.67
N SER A 152 -4.46 14.97 -9.01
CA SER A 152 -5.47 15.89 -9.54
C SER A 152 -4.99 17.35 -9.61
N GLU A 153 -4.00 17.73 -8.79
CA GLU A 153 -3.39 19.06 -8.78
C GLU A 153 -2.24 19.21 -9.77
N TYR A 154 -1.50 18.14 -10.07
CA TYR A 154 -0.42 18.12 -11.06
C TYR A 154 -0.89 17.96 -12.51
N ALA A 155 -2.15 17.58 -12.73
CA ALA A 155 -2.66 17.28 -14.05
C ALA A 155 -3.35 18.45 -14.73
N ASN A 156 -3.08 18.63 -16.03
CA ASN A 156 -3.78 19.59 -16.88
C ASN A 156 -5.23 19.19 -17.12
N LYS A 157 -6.09 20.20 -17.29
CA LYS A 157 -7.54 20.05 -17.48
C LYS A 157 -7.94 19.03 -18.56
N ARG A 158 -7.18 18.90 -19.66
CA ARG A 158 -7.49 17.99 -20.78
C ARG A 158 -7.09 16.53 -20.53
N THR A 159 -6.03 16.27 -19.76
CA THR A 159 -5.47 14.91 -19.56
C THR A 159 -5.64 14.39 -18.13
N ARG A 160 -6.24 15.19 -17.23
CA ARG A 160 -6.48 14.85 -15.82
C ARG A 160 -7.21 13.53 -15.61
N GLY A 161 -8.25 13.26 -16.40
CA GLY A 161 -8.97 11.97 -16.32
C GLY A 161 -8.08 10.77 -16.65
N ALA A 162 -7.31 10.87 -17.75
CA ALA A 162 -6.40 9.79 -18.18
C ALA A 162 -5.26 9.56 -17.16
N PHE A 163 -4.73 10.62 -16.56
CA PHE A 163 -3.68 10.49 -15.55
C PHE A 163 -4.18 9.92 -14.22
N ILE A 164 -5.37 10.31 -13.78
CA ILE A 164 -6.00 9.67 -12.61
C ILE A 164 -6.24 8.19 -12.92
N ALA A 165 -6.81 7.86 -14.09
CA ALA A 165 -7.03 6.47 -14.49
C ALA A 165 -5.72 5.66 -14.53
N ALA A 166 -4.63 6.24 -15.03
CA ALA A 166 -3.31 5.57 -15.06
C ALA A 166 -2.77 5.28 -13.65
N VAL A 167 -2.93 6.22 -12.70
CA VAL A 167 -2.52 6.01 -11.30
C VAL A 167 -3.35 4.89 -10.66
N PHE A 168 -4.68 4.89 -10.85
CA PHE A 168 -5.54 3.82 -10.34
C PHE A 168 -5.28 2.47 -11.02
N ALA A 169 -4.89 2.46 -12.31
CA ALA A 169 -4.52 1.23 -13.01
C ALA A 169 -3.30 0.53 -12.39
N MET A 170 -2.42 1.26 -11.67
CA MET A 170 -1.31 0.68 -10.91
C MET A 170 -1.77 -0.27 -9.80
N GLN A 171 -3.02 -0.18 -9.36
CA GLN A 171 -3.64 -1.14 -8.45
C GLN A 171 -3.60 -2.56 -9.02
N GLY A 172 -3.90 -2.73 -10.31
CA GLY A 172 -3.86 -4.04 -10.98
C GLY A 172 -2.46 -4.64 -10.98
N PHE A 173 -1.44 -3.82 -11.22
CA PHE A 173 -0.04 -4.24 -11.15
C PHE A 173 0.37 -4.64 -9.74
N GLY A 174 -0.12 -3.95 -8.70
CA GLY A 174 0.13 -4.30 -7.30
C GLY A 174 -0.49 -5.65 -6.92
N ILE A 175 -1.72 -5.92 -7.37
CA ILE A 175 -2.37 -7.23 -7.18
C ILE A 175 -1.57 -8.35 -7.87
N LEU A 176 -1.15 -8.11 -9.13
CA LEU A 176 -0.35 -9.06 -9.89
C LEU A 176 0.99 -9.33 -9.18
N ALA A 177 1.67 -8.29 -8.70
CA ALA A 177 2.91 -8.42 -7.94
C ALA A 177 2.70 -9.20 -6.64
N GLY A 178 1.58 -8.99 -5.93
CA GLY A 178 1.18 -9.79 -4.76
C GLY A 178 1.10 -11.28 -5.06
N GLY A 179 0.44 -11.63 -6.17
CA GLY A 179 0.36 -13.01 -6.66
C GLY A 179 1.72 -13.58 -7.09
N MET A 180 2.50 -12.82 -7.84
CA MET A 180 3.83 -13.23 -8.30
C MET A 180 4.79 -13.50 -7.15
N VAL A 181 4.86 -12.58 -6.17
CA VAL A 181 5.72 -12.77 -4.99
C VAL A 181 5.27 -13.99 -4.19
N ALA A 182 3.97 -14.18 -3.99
CA ALA A 182 3.45 -15.36 -3.30
C ALA A 182 3.84 -16.67 -4.03
N ILE A 183 3.72 -16.71 -5.36
CA ILE A 183 4.11 -17.87 -6.17
C ILE A 183 5.62 -18.11 -6.11
N ILE A 184 6.44 -17.09 -6.31
CA ILE A 184 7.91 -17.20 -6.33
C ILE A 184 8.43 -17.69 -4.97
N VAL A 185 7.97 -17.07 -3.87
CA VAL A 185 8.40 -17.46 -2.52
C VAL A 185 7.91 -18.88 -2.22
N SER A 186 6.66 -19.23 -2.54
CA SER A 186 6.14 -20.58 -2.31
C SER A 186 6.90 -21.64 -3.14
N ALA A 187 7.18 -21.35 -4.41
CA ALA A 187 7.92 -22.26 -5.30
C ALA A 187 9.38 -22.42 -4.87
N ALA A 188 10.05 -21.35 -4.44
CA ALA A 188 11.42 -21.41 -3.93
C ALA A 188 11.53 -22.27 -2.66
N PHE A 189 10.55 -22.17 -1.75
CA PHE A 189 10.51 -23.04 -0.57
C PHE A 189 10.17 -24.47 -0.92
N HIS A 190 9.23 -24.72 -1.84
CA HIS A 190 8.91 -26.07 -2.31
C HIS A 190 10.10 -26.75 -3.02
N ALA A 191 10.92 -26.00 -3.76
CA ALA A 191 12.10 -26.54 -4.44
C ALA A 191 13.27 -26.84 -3.49
N LYS A 192 13.34 -26.16 -2.34
CA LYS A 192 14.44 -26.27 -1.37
C LYS A 192 14.13 -27.21 -0.20
N PHE A 193 12.86 -27.36 0.13
CA PHE A 193 12.38 -28.22 1.21
C PHE A 193 11.38 -29.22 0.63
N ASP A 194 11.83 -30.47 0.48
CA ASP A 194 11.04 -31.54 -0.11
C ASP A 194 9.89 -31.92 0.83
N SER A 195 8.69 -31.40 0.58
CA SER A 195 7.51 -31.69 1.39
C SER A 195 6.71 -32.85 0.77
N PRO A 196 6.45 -33.96 1.47
CA PRO A 196 5.64 -35.03 0.92
C PRO A 196 4.22 -34.54 0.54
N PRO A 197 3.62 -35.04 -0.55
CA PRO A 197 2.28 -34.64 -0.98
C PRO A 197 1.23 -34.84 0.13
N PHE A 198 0.25 -33.93 0.19
CA PHE A 198 -0.82 -33.92 1.20
C PHE A 198 -1.56 -35.25 1.35
N GLU A 199 -1.66 -36.04 0.26
CA GLU A 199 -2.34 -37.33 0.22
C GLU A 199 -1.66 -38.43 1.06
N LYS A 200 -0.38 -38.26 1.43
CA LYS A 200 0.40 -39.31 2.12
C LYS A 200 0.61 -39.08 3.61
N VAL A 201 0.80 -37.83 4.08
CA VAL A 201 1.11 -37.54 5.49
C VAL A 201 0.56 -36.17 5.93
N GLY A 202 -0.74 -36.10 6.25
CA GLY A 202 -1.49 -34.84 6.49
C GLY A 202 -0.77 -33.77 7.36
N LYS A 203 -0.28 -34.14 8.55
CA LYS A 203 0.43 -33.23 9.49
C LYS A 203 1.91 -32.98 9.15
N ALA A 204 2.57 -33.87 8.41
CA ALA A 204 4.01 -33.74 8.07
C ALA A 204 4.27 -33.08 6.71
N SER A 205 3.23 -32.85 5.90
CA SER A 205 3.35 -32.09 4.63
C SER A 205 3.60 -30.59 4.82
N THR A 206 3.46 -30.06 6.02
CA THR A 206 3.82 -28.67 6.33
C THR A 206 5.12 -28.64 7.11
N VAL A 207 6.20 -28.33 6.40
CA VAL A 207 7.49 -27.99 6.98
C VAL A 207 7.35 -26.74 7.87
N PRO A 208 8.01 -26.67 9.06
CA PRO A 208 8.06 -25.46 9.90
C PRO A 208 8.45 -24.20 9.11
N GLU A 209 9.21 -24.37 8.04
CA GLU A 209 9.69 -23.34 7.14
C GLU A 209 8.57 -22.65 6.33
N ALA A 210 7.39 -23.27 6.20
CA ALA A 210 6.21 -22.64 5.60
C ALA A 210 5.73 -21.40 6.38
N ASP A 211 6.09 -21.30 7.66
CA ASP A 211 5.84 -20.09 8.46
C ASP A 211 6.62 -18.88 7.93
N TYR A 212 7.82 -19.08 7.40
CA TYR A 212 8.60 -17.98 6.81
C TYR A 212 8.00 -17.48 5.50
N VAL A 213 7.32 -18.34 4.73
CA VAL A 213 6.75 -17.98 3.42
C VAL A 213 5.77 -16.82 3.55
N TRP A 214 4.77 -16.95 4.43
CA TRP A 214 3.76 -15.90 4.57
C TRP A 214 4.33 -14.63 5.22
N ARG A 215 5.29 -14.76 6.14
CA ARG A 215 6.00 -13.62 6.74
C ARG A 215 6.76 -12.83 5.69
N ILE A 216 7.51 -13.52 4.81
CA ILE A 216 8.25 -12.88 3.71
C ILE A 216 7.30 -12.16 2.76
N ILE A 217 6.17 -12.78 2.40
CA ILE A 217 5.16 -12.16 1.53
C ILE A 217 4.63 -10.85 2.14
N VAL A 218 4.26 -10.83 3.42
CA VAL A 218 3.77 -9.59 4.04
C VAL A 218 4.87 -8.55 4.23
N MET A 219 6.11 -8.95 4.58
CA MET A 219 7.24 -8.02 4.74
C MET A 219 7.71 -7.43 3.42
N PHE A 220 7.53 -8.15 2.31
CA PHE A 220 7.89 -7.65 0.99
C PHE A 220 7.10 -6.39 0.63
N GLY A 221 5.90 -6.18 1.19
CA GLY A 221 5.12 -4.95 1.04
C GLY A 221 5.82 -3.69 1.56
N ALA A 222 6.76 -3.84 2.50
CA ALA A 222 7.56 -2.72 3.01
C ALA A 222 8.54 -2.16 1.98
N LEU A 223 9.00 -2.98 1.02
CA LEU A 223 9.94 -2.54 -0.02
C LEU A 223 9.34 -1.52 -0.99
N PRO A 224 8.20 -1.79 -1.67
CA PRO A 224 7.57 -0.78 -2.52
C PRO A 224 7.08 0.42 -1.71
N ALA A 225 6.65 0.24 -0.46
CA ALA A 225 6.29 1.36 0.43
C ALA A 225 7.48 2.28 0.72
N ALA A 226 8.63 1.72 1.09
CA ALA A 226 9.85 2.46 1.38
C ALA A 226 10.42 3.16 0.13
N LEU A 227 10.34 2.50 -1.02
CA LEU A 227 10.74 3.06 -2.30
C LEU A 227 9.85 4.26 -2.68
N THR A 228 8.54 4.12 -2.48
CA THR A 228 7.56 5.20 -2.68
C THR A 228 7.86 6.37 -1.74
N TYR A 229 8.15 6.09 -0.46
CA TYR A 229 8.55 7.13 0.51
C TYR A 229 9.78 7.90 0.05
N TYR A 230 10.83 7.19 -0.35
CA TYR A 230 12.08 7.81 -0.81
C TYR A 230 11.87 8.72 -2.03
N TRP A 231 11.18 8.22 -3.06
CA TRP A 231 10.94 9.01 -4.27
C TRP A 231 9.96 10.15 -4.04
N ARG A 232 8.99 9.99 -3.15
CA ARG A 232 8.03 11.06 -2.85
C ARG A 232 8.63 12.18 -2.01
N MET A 233 9.48 11.87 -1.04
CA MET A 233 10.14 12.90 -0.24
C MET A 233 11.04 13.80 -1.10
N LYS A 234 11.58 13.27 -2.20
CA LYS A 234 12.34 14.02 -3.20
C LYS A 234 11.48 14.90 -4.13
N MET A 235 10.17 14.69 -4.20
CA MET A 235 9.30 15.54 -5.01
C MET A 235 8.97 16.87 -4.30
N PRO A 236 9.00 18.00 -5.02
CA PRO A 236 8.53 19.29 -4.49
C PRO A 236 7.02 19.23 -4.17
N GLU A 237 6.53 20.18 -3.37
CA GLU A 237 5.09 20.26 -3.06
C GLU A 237 4.28 20.64 -4.31
N THR A 238 2.97 20.38 -4.29
CA THR A 238 2.12 20.75 -5.42
C THR A 238 2.08 22.27 -5.59
N ALA A 239 2.37 22.76 -6.79
CA ALA A 239 2.36 24.18 -7.11
C ALA A 239 1.03 24.87 -6.76
N ARG A 240 -0.11 24.15 -6.82
CA ARG A 240 -1.43 24.65 -6.36
C ARG A 240 -1.51 24.81 -4.85
N TYR A 241 -0.98 23.87 -4.06
CA TYR A 241 -0.90 24.01 -2.61
C TYR A 241 0.03 25.16 -2.22
N THR A 242 1.20 25.25 -2.86
CA THR A 242 2.17 26.33 -2.61
C THR A 242 1.61 27.71 -2.97
N ALA A 243 0.89 27.82 -4.09
CA ALA A 243 0.30 29.08 -4.54
C ALA A 243 -0.97 29.50 -3.76
N LEU A 244 -1.88 28.56 -3.46
CA LEU A 244 -3.18 28.87 -2.86
C LEU A 244 -3.18 28.80 -1.33
N VAL A 245 -2.42 27.86 -0.75
CA VAL A 245 -2.41 27.59 0.70
C VAL A 245 -1.17 28.19 1.37
N ALA A 246 0.02 27.95 0.83
CA ALA A 246 1.25 28.53 1.37
C ALA A 246 1.45 30.02 0.99
N LYS A 247 0.60 30.56 0.10
CA LYS A 247 0.62 31.95 -0.41
C LYS A 247 1.99 32.37 -1.00
N ASP A 248 2.79 31.42 -1.48
CA ASP A 248 4.11 31.70 -2.05
C ASP A 248 4.13 31.43 -3.56
N ALA A 249 3.62 32.40 -4.31
CA ALA A 249 3.53 32.32 -5.77
C ALA A 249 4.91 32.27 -6.47
N LYS A 250 5.98 32.80 -5.82
CA LYS A 250 7.34 32.78 -6.40
C LYS A 250 7.94 31.39 -6.35
N ARG A 251 7.75 30.67 -5.25
CA ARG A 251 8.21 29.29 -5.11
C ARG A 251 7.44 28.34 -6.04
N ALA A 252 6.13 28.54 -6.18
CA ALA A 252 5.31 27.78 -7.13
C ALA A 252 5.79 27.97 -8.58
N ALA A 253 6.15 29.20 -8.99
CA ALA A 253 6.68 29.47 -10.32
C ALA A 253 8.06 28.85 -10.57
N ALA A 254 8.96 28.88 -9.57
CA ALA A 254 10.30 28.30 -9.68
C ALA A 254 10.30 26.75 -9.71
N GLU A 255 9.37 26.11 -9.00
CA GLU A 255 9.18 24.65 -9.02
C GLU A 255 8.56 24.16 -10.34
N MET A 256 7.88 25.04 -11.09
CA MET A 256 7.33 24.76 -12.42
C MET A 256 8.29 25.04 -13.58
N SER A 257 9.37 25.80 -13.37
CA SER A 257 10.34 26.15 -14.41
C SER A 257 11.50 25.16 -14.55
N LYS A 258 11.54 24.10 -13.73
CA LYS A 258 12.53 23.01 -13.76
C LYS A 258 11.93 21.77 -14.39
#